data_AF-B4W129-F1
#
_entry.id   AF-B4W129-F1
#
_cell.length_a   1.000
_cell.length_b   1.000
_cell.length_c   1.000
_cell.angle_alpha   90.00
_cell.angle_beta   90.00
_cell.angle_gamma   90.00
#
_symmetry.space_group_name_H-M   'P 1'
#
loop_
_entity.id
_entity.type
_entity.pdbx_description
1 polymer ?
#
loop_
_entity_poly.entity_id
_entity_poly.type
_entity_poly.pdbx_seq_one_letter_code
_entity_poly.pdbx_strand_id
1 'polypeptide(L)'
;MPNYRRLVTTILALGIVSVVGFGSFVVVNRIVFIAGGIAHAAYGGVGMGFFLGFNPVLGASAFSLMAALTMGWVQRKTQLRHVLQRVIGDLL
;
A
#
# COMPACT_ATOMS: atom_id res chain seq x y z
N MET A 1 16.16 -29.18 -22.03
CA MET A 1 16.15 -27.82 -21.41
C MET A 1 15.56 -27.88 -19.99
N PRO A 2 16.37 -28.24 -18.96
CA PRO A 2 15.90 -28.48 -17.59
C PRO A 2 15.66 -27.22 -16.73
N ASN A 3 16.12 -26.05 -17.20
CA ASN A 3 16.24 -24.85 -16.37
C ASN A 3 14.90 -24.14 -16.11
N TYR A 4 13.93 -24.27 -17.02
CA TYR A 4 12.61 -23.65 -16.89
C TYR A 4 11.85 -24.15 -15.64
N ARG A 5 11.94 -25.46 -15.35
CA ARG A 5 11.27 -26.06 -14.19
C ARG A 5 11.80 -25.50 -12.86
N ARG A 6 13.11 -25.25 -12.78
CA ARG A 6 13.73 -24.63 -11.58
C ARG A 6 13.31 -23.17 -11.41
N LEU A 7 13.31 -22.39 -12.50
CA LEU A 7 12.87 -21.00 -12.48
C LEU A 7 11.42 -20.87 -11.99
N VAL A 8 10.51 -21.69 -12.51
CA VAL A 8 9.09 -21.68 -12.10
C VAL A 8 8.95 -22.06 -10.63
N THR A 9 9.64 -23.09 -10.14
CA THR A 9 9.57 -23.48 -8.72
C THR A 9 10.10 -22.41 -7.78
N THR A 10 11.16 -21.70 -8.16
CA THR A 10 11.74 -20.64 -7.32
C THR A 10 10.80 -19.43 -7.25
N ILE A 11 10.17 -19.03 -8.36
CA ILE A 11 9.18 -17.94 -8.39
C ILE A 11 7.96 -18.29 -7.52
N LEU A 12 7.44 -19.52 -7.65
CA LEU A 12 6.30 -19.97 -6.84
C LEU A 12 6.65 -20.05 -5.35
N ALA A 13 7.81 -20.60 -5.00
CA ALA A 13 8.26 -20.69 -3.61
C ALA A 13 8.43 -19.31 -2.95
N LEU A 14 9.01 -18.34 -3.67
CA LEU A 14 9.15 -16.96 -3.19
C LEU A 14 7.79 -16.30 -2.96
N GLY A 15 6.85 -16.45 -3.89
CA GLY A 15 5.50 -15.91 -3.74
C GLY A 15 4.77 -16.46 -2.51
N ILE A 16 4.86 -17.77 -2.27
CA ILE A 16 4.22 -18.42 -1.12
C ILE A 16 4.83 -17.92 0.20
N VAL A 17 6.17 -17.84 0.28
CA VAL A 17 6.86 -17.32 1.49
C VAL A 17 6.47 -15.88 1.78
N SER A 18 6.35 -15.03 0.75
CA SER A 18 5.90 -13.64 0.93
C SER A 18 4.47 -13.55 1.48
N VAL A 19 3.54 -14.35 0.96
CA VAL A 19 2.13 -14.32 1.41
C VAL A 19 1.98 -14.89 2.82
N VAL A 20 2.65 -16.01 3.14
CA VAL A 20 2.50 -16.66 4.46
C VAL A 20 3.23 -15.87 5.56
N GLY A 21 4.44 -15.37 5.28
CA GLY A 21 5.24 -14.64 6.25
C GLY A 21 4.81 -13.18 6.44
N PHE A 22 4.65 -12.45 5.33
CA PHE A 22 4.34 -11.02 5.38
C PHE A 22 2.86 -10.71 5.16
N GLY A 23 2.10 -11.60 4.51
CA GLY A 23 0.69 -11.34 4.18
C GLY A 23 -0.20 -11.18 5.41
N SER A 24 0.02 -11.97 6.47
CA SER A 24 -0.71 -11.82 7.73
C SER A 24 -0.41 -10.47 8.41
N PHE A 25 0.85 -10.04 8.43
CA PHE A 25 1.24 -8.71 8.95
C PHE A 25 0.64 -7.57 8.13
N VAL A 26 0.70 -7.70 6.79
CA VAL A 26 0.22 -6.71 5.83
C VAL A 26 -1.31 -6.55 5.88
N VAL A 27 -2.06 -7.63 6.15
CA VAL A 27 -3.52 -7.62 6.32
C VAL A 27 -3.92 -7.04 7.68
N VAL A 28 -3.34 -7.52 8.79
CA VAL A 28 -3.69 -7.06 10.15
C VAL A 28 -3.41 -5.56 10.31
N ASN A 29 -2.28 -5.10 9.77
CA ASN A 29 -1.85 -3.71 9.91
C ASN A 29 -2.45 -2.79 8.81
N ARG A 30 -3.42 -3.29 8.03
CA ARG A 30 -4.13 -2.59 6.93
C ARG A 30 -3.22 -1.88 5.92
N ILE A 31 -2.00 -2.37 5.75
CA ILE A 31 -0.99 -1.76 4.86
C ILE A 31 -1.39 -1.98 3.39
N VAL A 32 -2.10 -3.08 3.07
CA VAL A 32 -2.64 -3.36 1.73
C VAL A 32 -3.48 -2.20 1.21
N PHE A 33 -4.35 -1.65 2.06
CA PHE A 33 -5.27 -0.60 1.66
C PHE A 33 -4.51 0.69 1.34
N ILE A 34 -3.47 0.99 2.11
CA ILE A 34 -2.60 2.16 1.91
C ILE A 34 -1.80 2.00 0.62
N ALA A 35 -1.09 0.88 0.46
CA ALA A 35 -0.28 0.61 -0.73
C ALA A 35 -1.13 0.54 -2.00
N GLY A 36 -2.27 -0.14 -1.96
CA GLY A 36 -3.21 -0.23 -3.08
C GLY A 36 -3.84 1.11 -3.44
N GLY A 37 -4.21 1.91 -2.44
CA GLY A 37 -4.73 3.27 -2.64
C GLY A 37 -3.70 4.21 -3.27
N ILE A 38 -2.45 4.16 -2.81
CA ILE A 38 -1.35 4.93 -3.42
C ILE A 38 -1.11 4.48 -4.87
N ALA A 39 -1.12 3.18 -5.15
CA ALA A 39 -0.96 2.67 -6.51
C ALA A 39 -2.07 3.13 -7.46
N HIS A 40 -3.34 3.09 -7.01
CA HIS A 40 -4.47 3.56 -7.81
C HIS A 40 -4.39 5.08 -8.06
N ALA A 41 -4.01 5.84 -7.04
CA ALA A 41 -3.80 7.28 -7.15
C ALA A 41 -2.62 7.59 -8.11
N ALA A 42 -1.53 6.83 -8.07
CA ALA A 42 -0.39 7.00 -8.96
C ALA A 42 -0.78 6.87 -10.43
N TYR A 43 -1.62 5.89 -10.79
CA TYR A 43 -2.14 5.76 -12.15
C TYR A 43 -2.99 6.98 -12.57
N GLY A 44 -3.77 7.54 -11.65
CA GLY A 44 -4.46 8.82 -11.87
C GLY A 44 -3.49 9.97 -12.16
N GLY A 45 -2.38 10.04 -11.41
CA GLY A 45 -1.30 11.00 -11.64
C GLY A 45 -0.58 10.83 -12.98
N VAL A 46 -0.35 9.58 -13.43
CA VAL A 46 0.19 9.29 -14.77
C VAL A 46 -0.76 9.82 -15.85
N GLY A 47 -2.05 9.51 -15.74
CA GLY A 47 -3.06 9.97 -16.70
C GLY A 47 -3.19 11.49 -16.74
N MET A 48 -3.17 12.14 -15.58
CA MET A 48 -3.24 13.60 -15.47
C MET A 48 -1.97 14.27 -16.02
N GLY A 49 -0.79 13.69 -15.78
CA GLY A 49 0.48 14.13 -16.38
C GLY A 49 0.45 14.05 -17.90
N PHE A 50 -0.08 12.94 -18.45
CA PHE A 50 -0.23 12.75 -19.89
C PHE A 50 -1.23 13.75 -20.50
N PHE A 51 -2.35 14.03 -19.82
CA PHE A 51 -3.37 14.96 -20.27
C PHE A 51 -2.89 16.42 -20.29
N LEU A 52 -2.10 16.84 -19.30
CA LEU A 52 -1.56 18.19 -19.20
C LEU A 52 -0.29 18.41 -20.05
N GLY A 53 0.20 17.38 -20.75
CA GLY A 53 1.40 17.46 -21.58
C GLY A 53 2.73 17.55 -20.81
N PHE A 54 2.72 17.26 -19.51
CA PHE A 54 3.92 17.24 -18.67
C PHE A 54 4.50 15.83 -18.55
N ASN A 55 5.73 15.72 -18.02
CA ASN A 55 6.37 14.42 -17.82
C ASN A 55 5.50 13.53 -16.90
N PRO A 56 5.02 12.36 -17.36
CA PRO A 56 4.14 11.49 -16.57
C PRO A 56 4.74 11.05 -15.23
N VAL A 57 6.08 11.00 -15.14
CA VAL A 57 6.79 10.68 -13.90
C VAL A 57 6.57 11.76 -12.83
N LEU A 58 6.49 13.03 -13.23
CA LEU A 58 6.18 14.14 -12.31
C LEU A 58 4.72 14.06 -11.85
N GLY A 59 3.79 13.76 -12.75
CA GLY A 59 2.39 13.55 -12.40
C GLY A 59 2.19 12.37 -11.43
N ALA A 60 2.82 11.23 -11.73
CA ALA A 60 2.77 10.04 -10.88
C ALA A 60 3.36 10.30 -9.48
N SER A 61 4.52 10.96 -9.41
CA SER A 61 5.20 11.23 -8.15
C SER A 61 4.44 12.23 -7.28
N ALA A 62 3.97 13.35 -7.85
CA ALA A 62 3.17 14.33 -7.13
C ALA A 62 1.88 13.70 -6.56
N PHE A 63 1.17 12.91 -7.37
CA PHE A 63 -0.08 12.29 -6.96
C PHE A 63 0.13 11.17 -5.93
N SER A 64 1.22 10.39 -6.07
CA SER A 64 1.61 9.37 -5.08
C SER A 64 1.98 9.99 -3.74
N LEU A 65 2.69 11.12 -3.74
CA LEU A 65 3.03 11.87 -2.53
C LEU A 65 1.77 12.40 -1.83
N MET A 66 0.85 13.00 -2.59
CA MET A 66 -0.44 13.44 -2.04
C MET A 66 -1.23 12.28 -1.43
N ALA A 67 -1.29 11.13 -2.11
CA ALA A 67 -1.97 9.94 -1.62
C ALA A 67 -1.32 9.39 -0.34
N ALA A 68 0.02 9.33 -0.30
CA ALA A 68 0.77 8.86 0.86
C ALA A 68 0.56 9.78 2.08
N LEU A 69 0.59 11.10 1.88
CA LEU A 69 0.32 12.08 2.94
C LEU A 69 -1.12 11.97 3.46
N THR A 70 -2.09 11.84 2.56
CA THR A 70 -3.51 11.71 2.92
C THR A 70 -3.76 10.42 3.71
N MET A 71 -3.25 9.28 3.22
CA MET A 71 -3.33 8.00 3.93
C MET A 71 -2.64 8.06 5.29
N GLY A 72 -1.45 8.67 5.38
CA GLY A 72 -0.73 8.84 6.62
C GLY A 72 -1.49 9.67 7.66
N TRP A 73 -2.18 10.73 7.23
CA TRP A 73 -3.02 11.54 8.11
C TRP A 73 -4.26 10.79 8.59
N VAL A 74 -4.94 10.07 7.68
CA VAL A 74 -6.10 9.23 8.01
C VAL A 74 -5.72 8.14 9.02
N GLN A 75 -4.59 7.48 8.83
CA GLN A 75 -4.15 6.40 9.71
C GLN A 75 -3.87 6.90 11.13
N ARG A 76 -3.24 8.08 11.28
CA ARG A 76 -3.02 8.70 12.60
C ARG A 76 -4.33 9.02 13.32
N LYS A 77 -5.34 9.56 12.62
CA LYS A 77 -6.65 9.85 13.22
C LYS A 77 -7.39 8.58 13.69
N THR A 78 -7.26 7.48 12.96
CA THR A 78 -7.91 6.21 13.32
C THR A 78 -7.27 5.59 14.57
N GLN A 79 -5.94 5.64 14.69
CA GLN A 79 -5.22 5.17 15.88
C GLN A 79 -5.60 5.96 17.14
N LEU A 80 -5.66 7.29 17.05
CA LEU A 80 -6.07 8.17 18.16
C LEU A 80 -7.47 7.84 18.68
N ARG A 81 -8.41 7.52 17.79
CA ARG A 81 -9.78 7.14 18.17
C ARG A 81 -9.84 5.84 18.97
N HIS A 82 -9.05 4.83 18.58
CA HIS A 82 -9.01 3.55 19.30
C HIS A 82 -8.41 3.67 20.69
N VAL A 83 -7.38 4.50 20.88
CA VAL A 83 -6.78 4.74 22.21
C VAL A 83 -7.77 5.43 23.14
N LEU A 84 -8.45 6.48 22.66
CA LEU A 84 -9.42 7.23 23.46
C LEU A 84 -10.58 6.33 23.93
N GLN A 85 -11.06 5.42 23.07
CA GLN A 85 -12.13 4.48 23.40
C GLN A 85 -11.71 3.40 24.41
N ARG A 86 -10.44 2.96 24.37
CA ARG A 86 -9.91 2.04 25.39
C ARG A 86 -9.87 2.69 26.78
N VAL A 87 -9.33 3.90 26.87
CA VAL A 87 -9.22 4.61 28.16
C VAL A 87 -10.58 4.92 28.76
N ILE A 88 -11.56 5.32 27.95
CA ILE A 88 -12.93 5.57 28.44
C ILE A 88 -13.61 4.27 28.89
N GLY A 89 -13.33 3.14 28.21
CA GLY A 89 -13.83 1.83 28.60
C GLY A 89 -13.19 1.29 29.89
N ASP A 90 -11.91 1.59 30.14
CA ASP A 90 -11.22 1.19 31.38
C ASP A 90 -11.66 2.03 32.60
N LEU A 91 -12.33 3.17 32.39
CA LEU A 91 -12.80 4.08 33.44
C LEU A 91 -14.26 3.82 33.90
N LEU A 92 -15.00 2.93 33.24
CA LEU A 92 -16.42 2.65 33.45
C LEU A 92 -16.61 1.22 33.97
#